data_AF-A0A0M3JQG9-F1
#
_entry.id   AF-A0A0M3JQG9-F1
#
_cell.length_a   1.000
_cell.length_b   1.000
_cell.length_c   1.000
_cell.angle_alpha   90.00
_cell.angle_beta   90.00
_cell.angle_gamma   90.00
#
_symmetry.space_group_name_H-M   'P 1'
#
loop_
_entity.id
_entity.type
_entity.pdbx_description
1 polymer ?
#
loop_
_entity_poly.entity_id
_entity_poly.type
_entity_poly.pdbx_seq_one_letter_code
_entity_poly.pdbx_strand_id
1 'polypeptide(L)' 'LFDVASKIYVATDSAPVDMATYELCCDMIDVTIDISAIYGCKDDSAVNAAFDSQSQAVIHLKTDQVLFLRQVFPQLMDI' A
#
# COMPACT_ATOMS: atom_id res chain seq x y z
N LEU A 1 -8.73 -2.49 3.55
CA LEU A 1 -8.78 -2.74 2.08
C LEU A 1 -8.93 -1.44 1.27
N PHE A 2 -7.89 -1.08 0.52
CA PHE A 2 -7.75 0.14 -0.28
C PHE A 2 -7.59 -0.15 -1.77
N ASP A 3 -8.14 0.75 -2.59
CA ASP A 3 -7.77 0.87 -4.00
C ASP A 3 -6.50 1.73 -4.15
N VAL A 4 -5.49 1.16 -4.80
CA VAL A 4 -4.14 1.74 -4.87
C VAL A 4 -4.10 3.02 -5.70
N ALA A 5 -4.91 3.10 -6.76
CA ALA A 5 -4.89 4.23 -7.69
C ALA A 5 -5.66 5.45 -7.16
N SER A 6 -6.83 5.22 -6.54
CA SER A 6 -7.72 6.26 -6.05
C SER A 6 -7.57 6.59 -4.56
N LYS A 7 -6.86 5.74 -3.81
CA LYS A 7 -6.73 5.82 -2.33
C LYS A 7 -8.05 5.65 -1.57
N ILE A 8 -9.12 5.23 -2.25
CA ILE A 8 -10.42 4.98 -1.62
C ILE A 8 -10.38 3.62 -0.91
N TYR A 9 -10.75 3.57 0.37
CA TYR A 9 -10.98 2.30 1.05
C TYR A 9 -12.36 1.74 0.69
N VAL A 10 -12.38 0.49 0.24
CA VAL A 10 -13.62 -0.21 -0.14
C VAL A 10 -14.22 -0.94 1.06
N ALA A 11 -13.37 -1.35 2.00
CA ALA A 11 -13.79 -2.00 3.24
C ALA A 11 -12.82 -1.66 4.38
N THR A 12 -13.41 -1.45 5.56
CA THR A 12 -12.74 -1.27 6.84
C THR A 12 -13.45 -2.13 7.89
N ASP A 13 -12.83 -2.31 9.06
CA ASP A 13 -13.44 -3.05 10.15
C ASP A 13 -14.56 -2.25 10.83
N SER A 14 -15.14 -2.78 11.90
CA SER A 14 -16.24 -2.10 12.60
C SER A 14 -15.80 -0.88 13.43
N ALA A 15 -14.49 -0.66 13.58
CA ALA A 15 -13.98 0.48 14.32
C ALA A 15 -14.17 1.79 13.54
N PRO A 16 -14.44 2.92 14.24
CA PRO A 16 -14.46 4.22 13.58
C PRO A 16 -13.06 4.55 13.05
N VAL A 17 -12.98 4.87 11.76
CA VAL A 17 -11.73 5.24 11.10
C VAL A 17 -11.36 6.66 11.51
N ASP A 18 -10.17 6.82 12.09
CA ASP A 18 -9.57 8.11 12.35
C ASP A 18 -8.92 8.67 11.07
N MET A 19 -9.09 9.97 10.84
CA MET A 19 -8.61 10.62 9.61
C MET A 19 -7.10 10.59 9.50
N ALA A 20 -6.37 10.73 10.61
CA ALA A 20 -4.91 10.63 10.59
C ALA A 20 -4.42 9.22 10.27
N THR A 21 -5.16 8.18 10.67
CA THR A 21 -4.86 6.79 10.29
C THR A 21 -5.09 6.58 8.79
N TYR A 22 -6.18 7.13 8.23
CA TYR A 22 -6.44 7.10 6.80
C TYR A 22 -5.33 7.79 5.99
N GLU A 23 -4.89 8.97 6.42
CA GLU A 23 -3.77 9.70 5.77
C GLU A 23 -2.48 8.88 5.82
N LEU A 24 -2.15 8.33 6.98
CA LEU A 24 -0.94 7.50 7.13
C LEU A 24 -0.97 6.24 6.25
N CYS A 25 -2.12 5.61 6.08
CA CYS A 25 -2.29 4.49 5.15
C CYS A 25 -2.12 4.92 3.67
N CYS A 26 -2.62 6.11 3.30
CA CYS A 26 -2.41 6.67 1.96
C CYS A 26 -0.93 6.89 1.67
N ASP A 27 -0.21 7.51 2.62
CA ASP A 27 1.23 7.75 2.55
C ASP A 27 2.02 6.44 2.45
N MET A 28 1.61 5.40 3.20
CA MET A 28 2.21 4.08 3.11
C MET A 28 2.11 3.48 1.70
N ILE A 29 0.95 3.61 1.05
CA ILE A 29 0.76 3.15 -0.33
C ILE A 29 1.70 3.91 -1.27
N ASP A 30 1.79 5.24 -1.16
CA ASP A 30 2.66 6.04 -2.03
C ASP A 30 4.13 5.65 -1.87
N VAL A 31 4.62 5.57 -0.63
CA VAL A 31 6.00 5.14 -0.36
C VAL A 31 6.28 3.75 -0.94
N THR A 32 5.35 2.81 -0.78
CA THR A 32 5.52 1.45 -1.28
C THR A 32 5.59 1.42 -2.80
N ILE A 33 4.69 2.14 -3.48
CA ILE A 33 4.62 2.19 -4.94
C ILE A 33 5.83 2.94 -5.52
N ASP A 34 6.21 4.08 -4.95
CA ASP A 34 7.34 4.88 -5.43
C ASP A 34 8.67 4.12 -5.32
N ILE A 35 8.89 3.42 -4.20
CA ILE A 35 10.08 2.55 -4.05
C ILE A 35 10.04 1.40 -5.06
N SER A 36 8.86 0.80 -5.27
CA SER A 36 8.70 -0.31 -6.22
C SER A 36 8.82 0.16 -7.67
N ALA A 37 8.50 1.41 -7.99
CA ALA A 37 8.74 1.99 -9.31
C ALA A 37 10.23 2.17 -9.61
N ILE A 38 11.04 2.48 -8.59
CA ILE A 38 12.50 2.64 -8.74
C ILE A 38 13.22 1.30 -8.81
N TYR A 39 12.85 0.35 -7.93
CA TYR A 39 13.62 -0.89 -7.72
C TYR A 39 12.88 -2.19 -8.09
N GLY A 40 11.56 -2.13 -8.36
CA GLY A 40 10.72 -3.31 -8.64
C GLY A 40 10.71 -3.75 -10.11
N CYS A 41 11.14 -2.90 -11.04
CA CYS A 41 11.26 -3.26 -12.45
C CYS A 41 12.48 -4.16 -12.70
N LYS A 42 12.23 -5.43 -13.02
CA LYS A 42 13.29 -6.40 -13.36
C LYS A 42 13.82 -6.27 -14.79
N ASP A 43 13.06 -5.62 -15.68
CA ASP A 43 13.43 -5.40 -17.09
C ASP A 43 12.97 -4.00 -17.56
N ASP A 44 13.84 -3.28 -18.28
CA ASP A 44 13.60 -1.93 -18.84
C ASP A 44 12.35 -1.84 -19.76
N SER A 45 11.77 -2.98 -20.13
CA SER A 45 10.59 -3.06 -21.01
C SER A 45 9.26 -3.05 -20.25
N ALA A 46 9.26 -3.24 -18.92
CA ALA A 46 8.05 -3.31 -18.12
C ALA A 46 7.85 -2.03 -17.30
N VAL A 47 7.58 -0.91 -17.96
CA VAL A 47 7.36 0.43 -17.37
C VAL A 47 6.23 0.46 -16.31
N ASN A 48 5.48 -0.64 -16.14
CA ASN A 48 4.25 -0.70 -15.34
C ASN A 48 4.22 -1.80 -14.26
N ALA A 49 5.32 -2.47 -13.94
CA ALA A 49 5.31 -3.56 -12.95
C ALA A 49 5.71 -3.10 -11.52
N ALA A 50 5.43 -1.85 -11.15
CA ALA A 50 5.63 -1.37 -9.78
C ALA A 50 4.69 -2.06 -8.76
N PHE A 51 3.70 -2.79 -9.24
CA PHE A 51 2.75 -3.53 -8.41
C PHE A 51 2.45 -4.90 -9.03
N ASP A 52 2.72 -5.95 -8.25
CA ASP A 52 2.56 -7.36 -8.63
C ASP A 52 1.99 -8.18 -7.48
N SER A 53 1.51 -9.40 -7.75
CA SER A 53 0.82 -10.25 -6.76
C SER A 53 1.63 -10.61 -5.51
N GLN A 54 2.92 -10.28 -5.45
CA GLN A 54 3.81 -10.47 -4.30
C GLN A 54 4.13 -9.17 -3.56
N SER A 55 3.55 -8.04 -3.98
CA SER A 55 3.76 -6.73 -3.40
C SER A 55 3.25 -6.68 -1.97
N GLN A 56 4.16 -6.38 -1.05
CA GLN A 56 3.93 -6.25 0.37
C GLN A 56 4.92 -5.27 1.00
N ALA A 57 4.54 -4.63 2.09
CA ALA A 57 5.41 -3.72 2.84
C ALA A 57 5.11 -3.80 4.34
N VAL A 58 6.14 -3.58 5.15
CA VAL A 58 6.04 -3.54 6.61
C VAL A 58 6.76 -2.29 7.10
N ILE A 59 6.04 -1.40 7.79
CA ILE A 59 6.59 -0.17 8.33
C ILE A 59 6.44 -0.18 9.84
N HIS A 60 7.56 -0.11 10.54
CA HIS A 60 7.60 0.02 12.00
C HIS A 60 7.66 1.49 12.39
N LEU A 61 6.69 1.93 13.19
CA LEU A 61 6.66 3.28 13.74
C LEU A 61 7.38 3.33 15.08
N LYS A 62 7.89 4.52 15.43
CA LYS A 62 8.54 4.76 16.73
C LYS A 62 7.61 4.48 17.93
N THR A 63 6.30 4.53 17.71
CA THR A 63 5.25 4.27 18.69
C THR A 63 4.97 2.79 18.94
N ASP A 64 5.84 1.88 18.45
CA ASP A 64 5.70 0.42 18.55
C ASP A 64 4.49 -0.15 17.76
N GLN A 65 3.91 0.67 16.88
CA GLN A 65 2.88 0.25 15.94
C GLN A 65 3.54 -0.23 14.64
N VAL A 66 2.90 -1.20 13.98
CA VAL A 66 3.36 -1.75 12.71
C VAL A 66 2.24 -1.63 11.69
N LEU A 67 2.55 -1.02 10.55
CA LEU A 67 1.67 -0.99 9.39
C LEU A 67 2.07 -2.16 8.47
N PHE A 68 1.09 -2.97 8.08
CA PHE A 68 1.31 -4.16 7.27
C PHE A 68 0.49 -4.11 5.99
N LEU A 69 1.14 -3.92 4.86
CA LEU A 69 0.50 -3.79 3.55
C LEU A 69 0.73 -5.04 2.72
N ARG A 70 -0.33 -5.56 2.10
CA ARG A 70 -0.26 -6.74 1.23
C ARG A 70 -1.26 -6.65 0.09
N GLN A 71 -0.85 -7.01 -1.13
CA GLN A 71 -1.79 -7.16 -2.23
C GLN A 71 -2.77 -8.32 -1.98
N VAL A 72 -4.05 -8.09 -2.28
CA VAL A 72 -5.09 -9.14 -2.25
C VAL A 72 -5.69 -9.38 -3.63
N PHE A 73 -6.04 -8.32 -4.36
CA PHE A 73 -6.58 -8.39 -5.72
C PHE A 73 -5.82 -7.45 -6.67
N PRO A 74 -5.96 -7.59 -7.99
CA PRO A 74 -5.47 -6.58 -8.92
C PRO A 74 -5.99 -5.19 -8.49
N GLN A 75 -5.07 -4.26 -8.26
CA GLN A 75 -5.30 -2.88 -7.79
C GLN A 75 -5.83 -2.70 -6.34
N LEU A 76 -6.05 -3.77 -5.57
CA LEU A 76 -6.47 -3.67 -4.16
C LEU A 76 -5.40 -4.21 -3.19
N MET A 77 -5.10 -3.40 -2.18
CA MET A 77 -4.20 -3.74 -1.07
C MET A 77 -4.96 -3.78 0.25
N ASP A 78 -4.58 -4.71 1.11
CA ASP A 78 -4.99 -4.72 2.50
C ASP A 78 -3.90 -4.10 3.36
N ILE A 79 -4.30 -3.29 4.34
CA ILE A 79 -3.46 -2.54 5.27
C ILE A 79 -4.00 -2.76 6.68
#